data_AF-A0A7S2RDS1-F1
#
_entry.id   AF-A0A7S2RDS1-F1
#
_cell.length_a   1.000
_cell.length_b   1.000
_cell.length_c   1.000
_cell.angle_alpha   90.00
_cell.angle_beta   90.00
_cell.angle_gamma   90.00
#
_symmetry.space_group_name_H-M   'P 1'
#
loop_
_entity.id
_entity.type
_entity.pdbx_description
1 polymer ?
#
loop_
_entity_poly.entity_id
_entity_poly.type
_entity_poly.pdbx_seq_one_letter_code
_entity_poly.pdbx_strand_id
1 'polypeptide(L)'
;DRVAGVLTTTSCFAPRITDPVDQVAKLCQQHDIPHIVNHAYGLQCHITNKLLNRASTIGRVDAIIMSTDKNFMVPVGGAIVVSSQTQHIQNIGKLYAGRASSTPIVDLFI
;
A
#
# COMPACT_ATOMS: atom_id res chain seq x y z
N ASP A 1 6.06 8.97 -23.48
CA ASP A 1 5.39 9.93 -22.58
C ASP A 1 3.95 9.57 -22.28
N ARG A 2 3.72 8.79 -21.21
CA ARG A 2 2.51 8.75 -20.33
C ARG A 2 2.55 7.48 -19.47
N VAL A 3 3.36 7.48 -18.42
CA VAL A 3 3.32 6.42 -17.38
C VAL A 3 2.17 6.75 -16.43
N ALA A 4 1.19 5.86 -16.31
CA ALA A 4 0.04 6.06 -15.43
C ALA A 4 0.42 6.03 -13.94
N GLY A 5 1.43 5.23 -13.59
CA GLY A 5 1.98 5.09 -12.26
C GLY A 5 2.95 3.93 -12.19
N VAL A 6 3.65 3.81 -11.07
CA VAL A 6 4.52 2.69 -10.73
C VAL A 6 3.87 1.89 -9.60
N LEU A 7 3.87 0.57 -9.72
CA LEU A 7 3.40 -0.35 -8.70
C LEU A 7 4.58 -1.21 -8.23
N THR A 8 5.09 -0.93 -7.03
CA THR A 8 6.10 -1.79 -6.40
C THR A 8 5.44 -2.81 -5.47
N THR A 9 6.16 -3.88 -5.16
CA THR A 9 5.72 -4.96 -4.28
C THR A 9 6.80 -5.26 -3.23
N THR A 10 6.39 -5.23 -1.96
CA THR A 10 7.24 -5.59 -0.83
C THR A 10 7.21 -7.10 -0.58
N SER A 11 6.12 -7.61 -0.03
CA SER A 11 5.94 -9.03 0.25
C SER A 11 5.67 -9.82 -1.04
N CYS A 12 6.54 -10.77 -1.39
CA CYS A 12 6.40 -11.62 -2.57
C CYS A 12 6.92 -13.05 -2.34
N PHE A 13 6.58 -13.97 -3.25
CA PHE A 13 7.06 -15.35 -3.18
C PHE A 13 8.53 -15.44 -3.59
N ALA A 14 9.30 -16.24 -2.84
CA ALA A 14 10.68 -16.56 -3.20
C ALA A 14 10.74 -17.25 -4.58
N PRO A 15 11.80 -17.04 -5.38
CA PRO A 15 13.04 -16.34 -5.04
C PRO A 15 13.00 -14.82 -5.23
N ARG A 16 11.86 -14.24 -5.63
CA ARG A 16 11.72 -12.78 -5.73
C ARG A 16 11.89 -12.16 -4.34
N ILE A 17 12.55 -11.01 -4.31
CA ILE A 17 12.70 -10.20 -3.11
C ILE A 17 11.85 -8.92 -3.20
N THR A 18 11.73 -8.23 -2.06
CA THR A 18 11.16 -6.89 -1.97
C THR A 18 11.79 -5.96 -3.01
N ASP A 19 10.97 -5.20 -3.72
CA ASP A 19 11.48 -4.15 -4.60
C ASP A 19 12.28 -3.11 -3.80
N PRO A 20 13.21 -2.37 -4.44
CA PRO A 20 13.91 -1.25 -3.83
C PRO A 20 12.98 -0.02 -3.72
N VAL A 21 11.92 -0.14 -2.91
CA VAL A 21 10.80 0.82 -2.83
C VAL A 21 11.27 2.24 -2.53
N ASP A 22 12.30 2.41 -1.70
CA ASP A 22 12.83 3.73 -1.34
C ASP A 22 13.57 4.42 -2.49
N GLN A 23 14.25 3.65 -3.35
CA GLN A 23 14.87 4.15 -4.58
C GLN A 23 13.80 4.49 -5.62
N VAL A 24 12.80 3.61 -5.79
CA VAL A 24 11.68 3.85 -6.71
C VAL A 24 10.87 5.08 -6.28
N ALA A 25 10.65 5.28 -4.98
CA ALA A 25 9.94 6.46 -4.47
C ALA A 25 10.67 7.77 -4.82
N LYS A 26 12.00 7.80 -4.73
CA LYS A 26 12.80 8.96 -5.19
C LYS A 26 12.64 9.21 -6.69
N LEU A 27 12.71 8.14 -7.49
CA LEU A 27 12.55 8.24 -8.94
C LEU A 27 11.14 8.76 -9.30
N CYS A 28 10.10 8.24 -8.65
CA CYS A 28 8.72 8.67 -8.86
C CYS A 28 8.52 10.13 -8.46
N GLN A 29 9.20 10.61 -7.42
CA GLN A 29 9.20 12.02 -7.05
C GLN A 29 9.87 12.89 -8.12
N GLN A 30 11.04 12.47 -8.62
CA GLN A 30 11.80 13.21 -9.63
C GLN A 30 11.04 13.38 -10.95
N HIS A 31 10.26 12.37 -11.34
CA HIS A 31 9.50 12.37 -12.59
C HIS A 31 8.03 12.74 -12.43
N ASP A 32 7.58 13.10 -11.22
CA ASP A 32 6.17 13.37 -10.89
C ASP A 32 5.22 12.23 -11.31
N ILE A 33 5.63 10.98 -11.08
CA ILE A 33 4.87 9.77 -11.42
C ILE A 33 4.21 9.22 -10.15
N PRO A 34 2.91 8.87 -10.17
CA PRO A 34 2.25 8.23 -9.04
C PRO A 34 2.90 6.90 -8.68
N HIS A 35 3.04 6.61 -7.38
CA HIS A 35 3.65 5.41 -6.87
C HIS A 35 2.75 4.73 -5.84
N ILE A 36 2.36 3.49 -6.13
CA ILE A 36 1.55 2.65 -5.26
C ILE A 36 2.41 1.46 -4.82
N VAL A 37 2.27 1.06 -3.55
CA VAL A 37 2.98 -0.12 -3.02
C VAL A 37 2.00 -1.22 -2.65
N ASN A 38 2.17 -2.38 -3.28
CA ASN A 38 1.59 -3.63 -2.85
C ASN A 38 2.35 -4.16 -1.62
N HIS A 39 1.69 -4.07 -0.47
CA HIS A 39 2.17 -4.53 0.83
C HIS A 39 1.30 -5.66 1.40
N ALA A 40 0.73 -6.49 0.50
CA ALA A 40 -0.28 -7.52 0.79
C ALA A 40 -0.12 -8.22 2.15
N TYR A 41 1.04 -8.81 2.44
CA TYR A 41 1.32 -9.53 3.69
C TYR A 41 2.61 -9.06 4.36
N GLY A 42 3.04 -7.83 4.04
CA GLY A 42 4.29 -7.29 4.53
C GLY A 42 4.17 -6.60 5.89
N LEU A 43 2.95 -6.30 6.37
CA LEU A 43 2.75 -5.54 7.61
C LEU A 43 3.31 -6.31 8.83
N GLN A 44 3.24 -7.64 8.80
CA GLN A 44 3.83 -8.49 9.83
C GLN A 44 5.38 -8.44 9.87
N CYS A 45 6.04 -7.89 8.84
CA CYS A 45 7.49 -7.85 8.73
C CYS A 45 8.05 -6.44 9.00
N HIS A 46 8.75 -6.29 10.13
CA HIS A 46 9.33 -5.01 10.55
C HIS A 46 10.34 -4.42 9.53
N ILE A 47 11.04 -5.28 8.77
CA ILE A 47 12.01 -4.85 7.75
C ILE A 47 11.31 -4.10 6.62
N THR A 48 10.22 -4.65 6.09
CA THR A 48 9.45 -4.00 5.03
C THR A 48 8.73 -2.75 5.53
N ASN A 49 8.25 -2.74 6.78
CA ASN A 49 7.65 -1.55 7.38
C ASN A 49 8.67 -0.40 7.51
N LYS A 50 9.90 -0.71 7.97
CA LYS A 50 10.97 0.29 8.05
C LYS A 50 11.36 0.82 6.67
N LEU A 51 11.41 -0.04 5.66
CA LEU A 51 11.65 0.36 4.27
C LEU A 51 10.54 1.31 3.75
N LEU A 52 9.27 1.00 4.00
CA LEU A 52 8.14 1.84 3.62
C LEU A 52 8.15 3.20 4.31
N ASN A 53 8.42 3.24 5.62
CA ASN A 53 8.55 4.50 6.36
C ASN A 53 9.65 5.38 5.79
N ARG A 54 10.79 4.78 5.46
CA ARG A 54 11.89 5.47 4.77
C ARG A 54 11.47 5.96 3.39
N ALA A 55 10.85 5.11 2.57
CA ALA A 55 10.39 5.47 1.22
C ALA A 55 9.43 6.66 1.23
N SER A 56 8.46 6.67 2.16
CA SER A 56 7.50 7.76 2.34
C SER A 56 8.13 9.05 2.88
N THR A 57 9.31 8.96 3.53
CA THR A 57 10.04 10.13 4.04
C THR A 57 10.93 10.76 2.97
N ILE A 58 11.57 9.95 2.13
CA ILE A 58 12.61 10.41 1.19
C ILE A 58 12.14 10.55 -0.26
N GLY A 59 10.90 10.19 -0.55
CA GLY A 59 10.36 10.10 -1.91
C GLY A 59 8.84 10.16 -1.97
N ARG A 60 8.29 9.86 -3.16
CA ARG A 60 6.85 9.81 -3.40
C ARG A 60 6.31 8.40 -3.21
N VAL A 61 5.32 8.27 -2.32
CA VAL A 61 4.49 7.08 -2.14
C VAL A 61 3.06 7.57 -1.95
N ASP A 62 2.19 7.34 -2.93
CA ASP A 62 0.82 7.86 -2.93
C ASP A 62 -0.13 6.97 -2.12
N ALA A 63 0.04 5.65 -2.18
CA ALA A 63 -0.74 4.69 -1.40
C ALA A 63 0.01 3.38 -1.12
N ILE A 64 -0.28 2.78 0.03
CA ILE A 64 0.21 1.47 0.46
C ILE A 64 -1.02 0.60 0.75
N ILE A 65 -1.10 -0.59 0.13
CA ILE A 65 -2.25 -1.48 0.25
C ILE A 65 -1.82 -2.82 0.85
N MET A 66 -2.53 -3.28 1.88
CA MET A 66 -2.24 -4.52 2.60
C MET A 66 -3.52 -5.28 2.91
N SER A 67 -3.47 -6.62 2.93
CA SER A 67 -4.65 -7.45 3.21
C SER A 67 -4.89 -7.56 4.73
N THR A 68 -6.15 -7.67 5.14
CA THR A 68 -6.46 -7.82 6.56
C THR A 68 -6.19 -9.25 7.03
N ASP A 69 -6.62 -10.24 6.25
CA ASP A 69 -6.48 -11.67 6.59
C ASP A 69 -5.02 -12.09 6.81
N LYS A 70 -4.12 -11.65 5.93
CA LYS A 70 -2.70 -12.04 5.98
C LYS A 70 -1.91 -11.37 7.10
N ASN A 71 -2.42 -10.28 7.68
CA ASN A 71 -1.70 -9.50 8.68
C ASN A 71 -2.39 -9.48 10.06
N PHE A 72 -3.68 -9.83 10.15
CA PHE A 72 -4.48 -9.74 11.37
C PHE A 72 -5.26 -11.02 11.69
N MET A 73 -5.07 -12.12 10.94
CA MET A 73 -5.72 -13.41 11.19
C MET A 73 -7.26 -13.37 11.16
N VAL A 74 -7.82 -12.50 10.32
CA VAL A 74 -9.27 -12.39 10.07
C VAL A 74 -9.66 -13.15 8.79
N PRO A 75 -10.95 -13.42 8.54
CA PRO A 75 -11.39 -14.01 7.28
C PRO A 75 -10.96 -13.19 6.04
N VAL A 76 -10.76 -13.89 4.93
CA VAL A 76 -10.44 -13.25 3.63
C VAL A 76 -11.59 -12.36 3.21
N GLY A 77 -11.30 -11.11 2.85
CA GLY A 77 -12.31 -10.17 2.35
C GLY A 77 -12.04 -8.69 2.60
N GLY A 78 -11.01 -8.35 3.38
CA GLY A 78 -10.64 -6.97 3.69
C GLY A 78 -9.25 -6.57 3.22
N ALA A 79 -9.07 -5.26 3.05
CA ALA A 79 -7.77 -4.64 2.82
C ALA A 79 -7.73 -3.26 3.48
N ILE A 80 -6.53 -2.83 3.88
CA ILE A 80 -6.26 -1.49 4.41
C ILE A 80 -5.49 -0.71 3.35
N VAL A 81 -5.96 0.51 3.06
CA VAL A 81 -5.26 1.50 2.23
C VAL A 81 -4.74 2.60 3.14
N VAL A 82 -3.43 2.84 3.11
CA VAL A 82 -2.77 3.88 3.91
C VAL A 82 -2.05 4.84 2.98
N SER A 83 -2.04 6.12 3.34
CA SER A 83 -1.31 7.17 2.66
C SER A 83 -0.84 8.20 3.68
N SER A 84 0.28 8.87 3.39
CA SER A 84 0.72 10.04 4.17
C SER A 84 -0.13 11.28 3.90
N GLN A 85 -0.93 11.29 2.83
CA GLN A 85 -1.78 12.42 2.45
C GLN A 85 -3.26 12.08 2.61
N THR A 86 -3.94 12.80 3.51
CA THR A 86 -5.38 12.64 3.75
C THR A 86 -6.22 12.79 2.49
N GLN A 87 -5.81 13.70 1.59
CA GLN A 87 -6.52 13.94 0.33
C GLN A 87 -6.54 12.69 -0.57
N HIS A 88 -5.46 11.91 -0.59
CA HIS A 88 -5.40 10.67 -1.37
C HIS A 88 -6.41 9.64 -0.86
N ILE A 89 -6.49 9.44 0.46
CA ILE A 89 -7.46 8.51 1.07
C ILE A 89 -8.90 8.96 0.80
N GLN A 90 -9.18 10.26 0.93
CA GLN A 90 -10.52 10.79 0.64
C GLN A 90 -10.91 10.62 -0.82
N ASN A 91 -9.98 10.84 -1.75
CA ASN A 91 -10.22 10.68 -3.17
C ASN A 91 -10.46 9.19 -3.51
N ILE A 92 -9.63 8.29 -2.99
CA ILE A 92 -9.79 6.83 -3.17
C ILE A 92 -11.15 6.37 -2.61
N GLY A 93 -11.53 6.82 -1.42
CA GLY A 93 -12.81 6.44 -0.80
C GLY A 93 -14.03 6.89 -1.59
N LYS A 94 -13.94 7.98 -2.38
CA LYS A 94 -15.02 8.46 -3.25
C LYS A 94 -15.14 7.69 -4.57
N LEU A 95 -14.13 6.90 -4.95
CA LEU A 95 -14.13 6.15 -6.20
C LEU A 95 -14.98 4.87 -6.15
N TYR A 96 -15.19 4.29 -4.96
CA TYR A 96 -16.02 3.10 -4.83
C TYR A 96 -17.50 3.46 -4.96
N ALA A 97 -18.19 2.84 -5.92
CA ALA A 97 -19.59 3.11 -6.18
C ALA A 97 -20.51 2.34 -5.23
N GLY A 98 -21.44 3.05 -4.59
CA GLY A 98 -22.49 2.44 -3.77
C GLY A 98 -22.04 2.07 -2.35
N ARG A 99 -22.68 1.04 -1.78
CA ARG A 99 -22.45 0.57 -0.40
C ARG A 99 -21.52 -0.64 -0.41
N ALA A 100 -20.71 -0.78 0.64
CA ALA A 100 -19.86 -1.94 0.87
C ALA A 100 -20.33 -2.73 2.11
N SER A 101 -19.94 -4.00 2.19
CA SER A 101 -20.15 -4.81 3.40
C SER A 101 -19.33 -4.26 4.57
N SER A 102 -19.91 -4.24 5.77
CA SER A 102 -19.20 -3.89 7.00
C SER A 102 -18.45 -5.07 7.62
N THR A 103 -18.69 -6.31 7.18
CA THR A 103 -18.10 -7.53 7.79
C THR A 103 -16.57 -7.45 7.90
N PRO A 104 -15.80 -7.08 6.87
CA PRO A 104 -14.34 -7.02 7.00
C PRO A 104 -13.85 -5.95 7.98
N ILE A 105 -14.66 -4.91 8.24
CA ILE A 105 -14.36 -3.87 9.24
C ILE A 105 -14.66 -4.41 10.64
N VAL A 106 -15.79 -5.11 10.81
CA VAL A 106 -16.15 -5.75 12.08
C VAL A 106 -15.08 -6.76 12.47
N ASP A 107 -14.72 -7.68 11.58
CA ASP A 107 -13.70 -8.71 11.86
C ASP A 107 -12.34 -8.13 12.27
N LEU A 108 -11.99 -6.93 11.77
CA LEU A 108 -10.70 -6.28 12.08
C LEU A 108 -10.70 -5.54 13.43
N PHE A 109 -11.84 -5.01 13.87
CA PHE A 109 -11.91 -4.08 15.00
C PHE A 109 -12.73 -4.57 16.20
N ILE A 110 -13.48 -5.68 16.07
CA ILE A 110 -14.38 -6.23 17.09
C ILE A 110 -14.07 -7.71 17.31
#